data_AF-A0A2D8I0A4-F1
#
_entry.id   AF-A0A2D8I0A4-F1
#
_cell.length_a   1.000
_cell.length_b   1.000
_cell.length_c   1.000
_cell.angle_alpha   90.00
_cell.angle_beta   90.00
_cell.angle_gamma   90.00
#
_symmetry.space_group_name_H-M   'P 1'
#
loop_
_entity.id
_entity.type
_entity.pdbx_description
1 polymer ?
#
loop_
_entity_poly.entity_id
_entity_poly.type
_entity_poly.pdbx_seq_one_letter_code
_entity_poly.pdbx_strand_id
1 'polypeptide(L)'
;MKLERNYNSAFSGFAKGYIRSQQGEFFRVLLEVKNGWVVTKKVWDNKGRKKILRSYSRGVLDGRYIDWYPNGNRKLDGLAMDGEKKGCGRMVRQTEFLKSGTQMEKRQSSRFLN
;
A
#
# COMPACT_ATOMS: atom_id res chain seq x y z
N MET A 1 -24.52 8.41 38.57
CA MET A 1 -24.59 9.03 37.23
C MET A 1 -23.26 8.77 36.52
N LYS A 2 -23.20 7.85 35.55
CA LYS A 2 -21.99 7.58 34.77
C LYS A 2 -21.95 8.59 33.61
N LEU A 3 -20.96 9.48 33.63
CA LEU A 3 -20.67 10.38 32.51
C LEU A 3 -20.08 9.55 31.38
N GLU A 4 -20.90 9.16 30.40
CA GLU A 4 -20.37 8.71 29.11
C GLU A 4 -19.77 9.93 28.41
N ARG A 5 -18.44 10.10 28.51
CA ARG A 5 -17.73 11.09 27.70
C ARG A 5 -17.96 10.73 26.25
N ASN A 6 -18.77 11.54 25.57
CA ASN A 6 -19.02 11.42 24.15
C ASN A 6 -17.72 11.76 23.41
N TYR A 7 -16.93 10.74 23.03
CA TYR A 7 -15.66 10.87 22.32
C TYR A 7 -15.83 11.23 20.83
N ASN A 8 -16.93 11.90 20.44
CA ASN A 8 -16.99 12.63 19.18
C ASN A 8 -16.03 13.85 19.28
N SER A 9 -14.73 13.58 19.22
CA SER A 9 -13.69 14.58 19.43
C SER A 9 -13.65 15.57 18.26
N ALA A 10 -13.30 16.82 18.53
CA ALA A 10 -13.23 17.94 17.58
C ALA A 10 -12.30 17.75 16.36
N PHE A 11 -11.61 16.62 16.20
CA PHE A 11 -10.57 16.40 15.18
C PHE A 11 -10.84 15.25 14.22
N SER A 12 -12.11 14.95 13.92
CA SER A 12 -12.46 14.00 12.86
C SER A 12 -12.52 14.70 11.50
N GLY A 13 -11.85 14.17 10.49
CA GLY A 13 -11.82 14.76 9.15
C GLY A 13 -10.61 14.32 8.32
N PHE A 14 -10.25 15.13 7.32
CA PHE A 14 -9.11 14.88 6.46
C PHE A 14 -8.06 15.99 6.60
N ALA A 15 -6.79 15.60 6.75
CA ALA A 15 -5.66 16.52 6.68
C ALA A 15 -4.86 16.26 5.41
N LYS A 16 -4.50 17.32 4.69
CA LYS A 16 -3.62 17.29 3.51
C LYS A 16 -2.34 18.03 3.80
N GLY A 17 -1.22 17.51 3.36
CA GLY A 17 0.08 18.13 3.56
C GLY A 17 1.16 17.60 2.64
N TYR A 18 2.39 18.00 2.89
CA TYR A 18 3.57 17.59 2.15
C TYR A 18 4.65 17.12 3.12
N ILE A 19 5.37 16.07 2.77
CA ILE A 19 6.56 15.59 3.49
C ILE A 19 7.76 15.73 2.56
N ARG A 20 8.85 16.28 3.07
CA ARG A 20 10.12 16.39 2.32
C ARG A 20 10.99 15.17 2.59
N SER A 21 11.57 14.61 1.53
CA SER A 21 12.56 13.53 1.58
C SER A 21 13.95 14.07 1.91
N GLN A 22 14.85 13.18 2.30
CA GLN A 22 16.27 13.51 2.53
C GLN A 22 16.94 14.10 1.26
N GLN A 23 16.48 13.72 0.08
CA GLN A 23 16.97 14.20 -1.22
C GLN A 23 16.25 15.49 -1.68
N GLY A 24 15.38 16.04 -0.83
CA GLY A 24 14.64 17.26 -1.13
C GLY A 24 13.35 17.06 -1.93
N GLU A 25 12.97 15.83 -2.26
CA GLU A 25 11.70 15.56 -2.96
C GLU A 25 10.50 15.75 -2.04
N PHE A 26 9.40 16.30 -2.56
CA PHE A 26 8.16 16.43 -1.81
C PHE A 26 7.18 15.30 -2.15
N PHE A 27 6.58 14.73 -1.10
CA PHE A 27 5.50 13.77 -1.18
C PHE A 27 4.21 14.39 -0.67
N ARG A 28 3.13 14.24 -1.43
CA ARG A 28 1.79 14.64 -1.02
C ARG A 28 1.25 13.61 -0.04
N VAL A 29 0.63 14.06 1.04
CA VAL A 29 0.05 13.19 2.08
C VAL A 29 -1.39 13.56 2.31
N LEU A 30 -2.24 12.54 2.41
CA LEU A 30 -3.61 12.63 2.90
C LEU A 30 -3.74 11.74 4.13
N LEU A 31 -4.21 12.31 5.23
CA LEU A 31 -4.53 11.61 6.47
C LEU A 31 -6.04 11.68 6.67
N GLU A 32 -6.65 10.54 6.96
CA GLU A 32 -7.99 10.48 7.55
C GLU A 32 -7.81 10.37 9.06
N VAL A 33 -8.49 11.23 9.81
CA VAL A 33 -8.43 11.30 11.27
C VAL A 33 -9.82 11.03 11.81
N LYS A 34 -9.95 10.14 12.79
CA LYS A 34 -11.20 9.86 13.51
C LYS A 34 -10.91 9.90 15.00
N ASN A 35 -11.69 10.70 15.71
CA ASN A 35 -11.59 10.86 17.16
C ASN A 35 -10.16 11.21 17.62
N GLY A 36 -9.47 12.08 16.86
CA GLY A 36 -8.10 12.50 17.11
C GLY A 36 -7.01 11.52 16.64
N TRP A 37 -7.37 10.32 16.21
CA TRP A 37 -6.42 9.30 15.72
C TRP A 37 -6.35 9.27 14.21
N VAL A 38 -5.14 9.22 13.65
CA VAL A 38 -4.96 8.88 12.24
C VAL A 38 -5.45 7.44 12.02
N VAL A 39 -6.39 7.25 11.11
CA VAL A 39 -6.93 5.94 10.74
C VAL A 39 -6.51 5.49 9.35
N THR A 40 -6.17 6.42 8.45
CA THR A 40 -5.64 6.10 7.13
C THR A 40 -4.61 7.13 6.71
N LYS A 41 -3.49 6.64 6.16
CA LYS A 41 -2.45 7.46 5.53
C LYS A 41 -2.29 7.05 4.08
N LYS A 42 -2.34 8.04 3.18
CA LYS A 42 -2.04 7.87 1.75
C LYS A 42 -0.92 8.84 1.36
N VAL A 43 0.04 8.34 0.59
CA VAL A 43 1.19 9.12 0.12
C VAL A 43 1.33 8.98 -1.39
N TRP A 44 1.58 10.10 -2.05
CA TRP A 44 1.90 10.18 -3.47
C TRP A 44 3.18 10.98 -3.69
N ASP A 45 3.89 10.71 -4.76
CA ASP A 45 4.97 11.59 -5.20
C ASP A 45 4.45 12.86 -5.88
N ASN A 46 5.37 13.75 -6.24
CA ASN A 46 5.08 15.00 -6.96
C ASN A 46 4.39 14.79 -8.33
N LYS A 47 4.51 13.60 -8.92
CA LYS A 47 3.83 13.19 -10.16
C LYS A 47 2.47 12.53 -9.92
N GLY A 48 1.99 12.49 -8.67
CA GLY A 48 0.71 11.90 -8.31
C GLY A 48 0.70 10.37 -8.30
N ARG A 49 1.86 9.72 -8.38
CA ARG A 49 1.94 8.25 -8.32
C ARG A 49 1.86 7.79 -6.87
N LYS A 50 1.04 6.76 -6.63
CA LYS A 50 0.86 6.17 -5.29
C LYS A 50 2.20 5.64 -4.78
N LYS A 51 2.48 5.86 -3.50
CA LYS A 51 3.68 5.34 -2.82
C LYS A 51 3.32 4.47 -1.64
N ILE A 52 2.39 4.94 -0.79
CA ILE A 52 2.06 4.29 0.49
C ILE A 52 0.56 4.40 0.75
N LEU A 53 -0.02 3.31 1.26
CA LEU A 53 -1.32 3.24 1.90
C LEU A 53 -1.12 2.46 3.20
N ARG A 54 -1.62 3.00 4.31
CA ARG A 54 -1.63 2.35 5.62
C ARG A 54 -2.93 2.64 6.33
N SER A 55 -3.49 1.62 6.97
CA SER A 55 -4.62 1.74 7.91
C SER A 55 -4.12 1.58 9.34
N TYR A 56 -4.72 2.32 10.27
CA TYR A 56 -4.33 2.33 11.67
C TYR A 56 -5.54 2.27 12.59
N SER A 57 -5.36 1.64 13.75
CA SER A 57 -6.29 1.66 14.87
C SER A 57 -5.54 2.17 16.10
N ARG A 58 -6.02 3.28 16.69
CA ARG A 58 -5.44 3.93 17.87
C ARG A 58 -3.90 4.12 17.78
N GLY A 59 -3.42 4.51 16.59
CA GLY A 59 -2.00 4.77 16.33
C GLY A 59 -1.15 3.54 15.96
N VAL A 60 -1.72 2.34 16.03
CA VAL A 60 -1.05 1.08 15.66
C VAL A 60 -1.47 0.67 14.24
N LEU A 61 -0.54 0.10 13.46
CA LEU A 61 -0.86 -0.41 12.12
C LEU A 61 -1.87 -1.56 12.24
N ASP A 62 -3.06 -1.36 11.71
CA ASP A 62 -4.18 -2.28 11.82
C ASP A 62 -5.07 -2.13 10.58
N GLY A 63 -5.25 -3.22 9.85
CA GLY A 63 -5.84 -3.25 8.52
C GLY A 63 -4.82 -3.19 7.39
N ARG A 64 -5.24 -2.66 6.23
CA ARG A 64 -4.51 -2.83 4.97
C ARG A 64 -3.25 -1.96 4.89
N TYR A 65 -2.20 -2.51 4.34
CA TYR A 65 -1.00 -1.76 3.95
C TYR A 65 -0.56 -2.11 2.54
N ILE A 66 -0.20 -1.09 1.75
CA ILE A 66 0.32 -1.26 0.40
C ILE A 66 1.49 -0.31 0.16
N ASP A 67 2.55 -0.84 -0.43
CA ASP A 67 3.62 -0.04 -1.05
C ASP A 67 3.62 -0.27 -2.55
N TRP A 68 3.93 0.78 -3.30
CA TRP A 68 3.99 0.74 -4.76
C TRP A 68 5.40 1.00 -5.26
N TYR A 69 5.77 0.30 -6.33
CA TYR A 69 6.92 0.65 -7.17
C TYR A 69 6.63 1.91 -8.00
N PRO A 70 7.67 2.60 -8.52
CA PRO A 70 7.49 3.76 -9.40
C PRO A 70 6.67 3.48 -10.67
N ASN A 71 6.60 2.23 -11.12
CA ASN A 71 5.79 1.79 -12.27
C ASN A 71 4.30 1.55 -11.92
N GLY A 72 3.89 1.77 -10.67
CA GLY A 72 2.51 1.58 -10.23
C GLY A 72 2.15 0.15 -9.81
N ASN A 73 3.06 -0.82 -9.95
CA ASN A 73 2.83 -2.17 -9.46
C ASN A 73 2.97 -2.23 -7.94
N ARG A 74 2.19 -3.10 -7.30
CA ARG A 74 2.26 -3.30 -5.85
C ARG A 74 3.58 -3.97 -5.50
N LYS A 75 4.41 -3.28 -4.71
CA LYS A 75 5.65 -3.80 -4.12
C LYS A 75 5.34 -4.69 -2.92
N LEU A 76 4.34 -4.29 -2.15
CA LEU A 76 3.90 -4.96 -0.94
C LEU A 76 2.41 -4.73 -0.80
N ASP A 77 1.64 -5.76 -0.46
CA ASP A 77 0.21 -5.67 -0.16
C ASP A 77 -0.10 -6.70 0.92
N GLY A 78 -0.71 -6.27 2.02
CA GLY A 78 -1.04 -7.14 3.13
C GLY A 78 -2.02 -6.50 4.11
N LEU A 79 -2.33 -7.26 5.17
CA LEU A 79 -3.22 -6.89 6.26
C LEU A 79 -2.48 -7.08 7.58
N ALA A 80 -2.54 -6.10 8.48
CA ALA A 80 -2.11 -6.22 9.87
C ALA A 80 -3.34 -6.37 10.78
N MET A 81 -3.24 -7.09 11.89
CA MET A 81 -4.30 -7.21 12.89
C MET A 81 -3.69 -7.02 14.27
N ASP A 82 -4.24 -6.11 15.08
CA ASP A 82 -3.83 -5.85 16.48
C ASP A 82 -2.34 -5.53 16.67
N GLY A 83 -1.70 -4.88 15.69
CA GLY A 83 -0.27 -4.55 15.74
C GLY A 83 0.68 -5.74 15.53
N GLU A 84 0.16 -6.97 15.62
CA GLU A 84 0.84 -8.15 15.13
C GLU A 84 0.74 -8.18 13.61
N LYS A 85 1.89 -8.16 12.94
CA LYS A 85 1.96 -8.44 11.51
C LYS A 85 1.62 -9.92 11.32
N LYS A 86 0.34 -10.30 11.28
CA LYS A 86 -0.07 -11.61 10.78
C LYS A 86 0.18 -11.65 9.28
N GLY A 87 1.42 -11.99 8.95
CA GLY A 87 1.94 -12.07 7.61
C GLY A 87 1.24 -13.16 6.83
N CYS A 88 0.24 -12.80 6.04
CA CYS A 88 0.25 -13.23 4.65
C CYS A 88 0.60 -12.01 3.82
N GLY A 89 1.85 -11.54 3.98
CA GLY A 89 2.43 -10.64 3.01
C GLY A 89 2.58 -11.47 1.75
N ARG A 90 1.66 -11.31 0.80
CA ARG A 90 1.94 -11.73 -0.57
C ARG A 90 3.05 -10.80 -1.04
N MET A 91 4.29 -11.15 -0.71
CA MET A 91 5.48 -10.55 -1.27
C MET A 91 5.44 -10.97 -2.73
N VAL A 92 4.81 -10.15 -3.57
CA VAL A 92 4.93 -10.28 -5.01
C VAL A 92 6.37 -9.89 -5.34
N ARG A 93 7.31 -10.80 -5.08
CA ARG A 93 8.58 -10.82 -5.81
C ARG A 93 8.19 -10.87 -7.28
N GLN A 94 8.82 -10.06 -8.09
CA GLN A 94 8.50 -9.81 -9.50
C GLN A 94 8.62 -11.07 -10.41
N THR A 95 8.68 -12.28 -9.87
CA THR A 95 9.03 -13.48 -10.64
C THR A 95 7.85 -14.26 -11.21
N GLU A 96 6.59 -13.83 -11.01
CA GLU A 96 5.43 -14.59 -11.53
C GLU A 96 4.51 -13.82 -12.49
N PHE A 97 4.78 -12.54 -12.81
CA PHE A 97 4.04 -11.82 -13.85
C PHE A 97 4.70 -11.85 -15.24
N LEU A 98 5.87 -12.51 -15.39
CA LEU A 98 6.53 -12.71 -16.69
C LEU A 98 6.32 -14.11 -17.29
N LYS A 99 5.35 -14.91 -16.82
CA LYS A 99 5.00 -16.21 -17.43
C LYS A 99 3.58 -16.30 -18.00
N SER A 100 2.96 -15.17 -18.35
CA SER A 100 1.76 -15.18 -19.21
C SER A 100 1.92 -14.35 -20.48
N GLY A 101 3.17 -14.03 -20.84
CA GLY A 101 3.54 -13.55 -22.17
C GLY A 101 4.36 -14.61 -22.88
N THR A 102 3.70 -15.35 -23.77
CA THR A 102 4.29 -16.14 -24.87
C THR A 102 4.95 -17.48 -24.51
N GLN A 103 4.25 -18.60 -24.74
CA GLN A 103 4.77 -19.77 -25.48
C GLN A 103 3.57 -20.59 -26.01
N MET A 104 3.02 -20.18 -27.15
CA MET A 104 2.47 -21.12 -28.14
C MET A 104 3.53 -21.25 -29.22
N GLU A 105 4.51 -22.14 -29.02
CA GLU A 105 5.22 -22.77 -30.12
C GLU A 105 5.79 -24.08 -29.63
N LYS A 106 5.09 -25.17 -29.94
CA LYS A 106 5.58 -26.53 -29.77
C LYS A 106 6.26 -26.96 -31.07
N ARG A 107 7.54 -27.32 -30.91
CA ARG A 107 8.31 -28.34 -31.67
C ARG A 107 8.91 -27.92 -33.01
N GLN A 108 10.23 -27.74 -33.00
CA GLN A 108 11.08 -28.28 -34.04
C GLN A 108 11.62 -29.66 -33.60
N SER A 109 11.45 -30.66 -34.47
CA SER A 109 12.36 -31.79 -34.71
C SER A 109 12.03 -32.26 -36.14
N SER A 110 12.73 -31.82 -37.19
CA SER A 110 14.10 -32.17 -37.63
C SER A 110 14.18 -33.49 -38.41
N ARG A 111 14.24 -33.35 -39.75
CA ARG A 111 14.88 -34.21 -40.78
C ARG A 111 14.23 -35.59 -40.97
N PHE A 112 14.05 -36.11 -42.19
CA PHE A 112 15.05 -36.41 -43.22
C PHE A 112 14.48 -36.42 -44.65
N LEU A 113 15.38 -36.29 -45.63
CA LEU A 113 15.16 -36.59 -47.05
C LEU A 113 14.62 -38.01 -47.27
N ASN A 114 13.66 -38.15 -48.18
CA ASN A 114 13.84 -38.72 -49.52
C ASN A 114 12.62 -38.37 -50.39
#